data_AF-A0ABD5DGM6-F1
#
_entry.id   AF-A0ABD5DGM6-F1
#
_cell.length_a   1.000
_cell.length_b   1.000
_cell.length_c   1.000
_cell.angle_alpha   90.00
_cell.angle_beta   90.00
_cell.angle_gamma   90.00
#
_symmetry.space_group_name_H-M   'P 1'
#
loop_
_entity.id
_entity.type
_entity.pdbx_description
1 polymer ?
#
loop_
_entity_poly.entity_id
_entity_poly.type
_entity_poly.pdbx_seq_one_letter_code
_entity_poly.pdbx_strand_id
1 'polypeptide(L)'
;VMRGIQDKYFGGRQYYNELHTPDFSLLAQAMGLQAWSVDRAEDFQAVMTEALAMPGPSVVEVKMGQIGALRFAGPPQKTLY
;
A
#
# COMPACT_ATOMS: atom_id res chain seq x y z
N VAL A 1 3.62 -9.30 -1.68
CA VAL A 1 3.63 -10.67 -2.24
C VAL A 1 5.03 -11.22 -2.42
N MET A 2 5.91 -10.61 -3.25
CA MET A 2 7.28 -11.12 -3.48
C MET A 2 8.09 -11.31 -2.20
N ARG A 3 8.03 -10.35 -1.27
CA ARG A 3 8.65 -10.47 0.06
C ARG A 3 8.22 -11.72 0.83
N GLY A 4 6.92 -12.04 0.81
CA GLY A 4 6.39 -13.22 1.48
C GLY A 4 6.71 -14.55 0.76
N ILE A 5 6.87 -14.54 -0.57
CA ILE A 5 7.37 -15.70 -1.32
C ILE A 5 8.85 -15.94 -0.95
N GLN A 6 9.65 -14.87 -0.95
CA GLN A 6 11.07 -14.96 -0.65
C GLN A 6 11.33 -15.40 0.79
N ASP A 7 10.54 -14.88 1.72
CA ASP A 7 10.55 -15.30 3.12
C ASP A 7 10.29 -16.80 3.27
N LYS A 8 9.21 -17.31 2.64
CA LYS A 8 8.79 -18.71 2.72
C LYS A 8 9.75 -19.69 2.05
N TYR A 9 10.28 -19.37 0.87
CA TYR A 9 10.99 -20.34 0.02
C TYR A 9 12.52 -20.18 0.00
N PHE A 10 13.06 -19.08 0.51
CA PHE A 10 14.50 -18.78 0.42
C PHE A 10 15.16 -18.55 1.79
N GLY A 11 14.52 -18.99 2.87
CA GLY A 11 15.04 -18.88 4.24
C GLY A 11 15.15 -17.43 4.69
N GLY A 12 14.12 -16.61 4.43
CA GLY A 12 14.10 -15.20 4.81
C GLY A 12 14.88 -14.24 3.90
N ARG A 13 15.73 -14.75 2.99
CA ARG A 13 16.57 -13.90 2.13
C ARG A 13 15.74 -13.07 1.16
N GLN A 14 15.94 -11.75 1.20
CA GLN A 14 15.26 -10.80 0.34
C GLN A 14 16.18 -10.35 -0.81
N TYR A 15 15.64 -10.31 -2.02
CA TYR A 15 16.36 -9.91 -3.24
C TYR A 15 15.50 -8.93 -4.03
N TYR A 16 16.05 -7.73 -4.27
CA TYR A 16 15.52 -6.71 -5.18
C TYR A 16 14.03 -6.35 -4.99
N ASN A 17 13.52 -6.44 -3.77
CA ASN A 17 12.09 -6.23 -3.46
C ASN A 17 11.84 -5.13 -2.41
N GLU A 18 12.88 -4.38 -2.07
CA GLU A 18 12.83 -3.20 -1.22
C GLU A 18 13.02 -1.98 -2.11
N LEU A 19 11.90 -1.49 -2.64
CA LEU A 19 11.87 -0.30 -3.47
C LEU A 19 11.76 0.92 -2.58
N HIS A 20 12.59 1.93 -2.82
CA HIS A 20 12.38 3.25 -2.26
C HIS A 20 11.19 3.90 -2.97
N THR A 21 10.06 3.98 -2.26
CA THR A 21 8.87 4.67 -2.74
C THR A 21 8.95 6.16 -2.40
N PRO A 22 8.62 7.06 -3.35
CA PRO A 22 8.50 8.49 -3.06
C PRO A 22 7.29 8.75 -2.16
N ASP A 23 7.17 9.99 -1.69
CA ASP A 23 5.91 10.45 -1.09
C ASP A 23 4.89 10.70 -2.21
N PHE A 24 3.85 9.85 -2.28
CA PHE A 24 2.86 9.92 -3.35
C PHE A 24 1.90 11.09 -3.16
N SER A 25 1.63 11.50 -1.92
CA SER A 25 0.84 12.71 -1.65
C SER A 25 1.53 13.95 -2.21
N LEU A 26 2.84 14.14 -1.98
CA LEU A 26 3.60 15.25 -2.54
C LEU A 26 3.69 15.18 -4.07
N LEU A 27 3.89 13.97 -4.63
CA LEU A 27 3.91 13.78 -6.08
C LEU A 27 2.56 14.18 -6.72
N ALA A 28 1.45 13.77 -6.12
CA ALA A 28 0.11 14.11 -6.60
C ALA A 28 -0.14 15.63 -6.53
N GLN A 29 0.25 16.27 -5.43
CA GLN A 29 0.16 17.72 -5.28
C GLN A 29 1.00 18.47 -6.33
N ALA A 30 2.21 18.00 -6.63
CA ALA A 30 3.05 18.56 -7.69
C ALA A 30 2.42 18.45 -9.09
N MET A 31 1.53 17.48 -9.29
CA MET A 31 0.73 17.31 -10.51
C MET A 31 -0.61 18.07 -10.48
N GLY A 32 -0.88 18.85 -9.44
CA GLY A 32 -2.12 19.62 -9.27
C GLY A 32 -3.32 18.80 -8.80
N LEU A 33 -3.09 17.62 -8.21
CA LEU A 33 -4.13 16.75 -7.68
C LEU A 33 -4.30 16.97 -6.18
N GLN A 34 -5.55 16.90 -5.71
CA GLN A 34 -5.81 16.82 -4.27
C GLN A 34 -5.32 15.46 -3.76
N ALA A 35 -4.63 15.48 -2.62
CA ALA A 35 -4.11 14.26 -2.01
C ALA A 35 -4.25 14.27 -0.49
N TRP A 36 -4.44 13.08 0.07
CA TRP A 36 -4.44 12.80 1.50
C TRP A 36 -3.50 11.62 1.80
N SER A 37 -3.11 11.50 3.07
CA SER A 37 -2.38 10.35 3.60
C SER A 37 -3.17 9.76 4.77
N VAL A 38 -3.18 8.43 4.86
CA VAL A 38 -3.76 7.67 5.99
C VAL A 38 -2.63 6.86 6.63
N ASP A 39 -2.26 7.21 7.85
CA ASP A 39 -1.26 6.50 8.65
C ASP A 39 -1.85 5.70 9.81
N ARG A 40 -3.11 5.99 10.19
CA ARG A 40 -3.88 5.26 11.20
C ARG A 40 -5.12 4.64 10.58
N ALA A 41 -5.44 3.41 10.99
CA ALA A 41 -6.58 2.67 10.45
C ALA A 41 -7.92 3.38 10.73
N GLU A 42 -8.06 3.98 11.92
CA GLU A 42 -9.27 4.71 12.32
C GLU A 42 -9.61 5.91 11.44
N ASP A 43 -8.61 6.53 10.81
CA ASP A 43 -8.81 7.73 9.99
C ASP A 43 -9.26 7.41 8.55
N PHE A 44 -9.18 6.13 8.15
CA PHE A 44 -9.45 5.70 6.78
C PHE A 44 -10.84 6.09 6.28
N GLN A 45 -11.88 5.87 7.10
CA GLN A 45 -13.25 6.14 6.69
C GLN A 45 -13.50 7.64 6.46
N ALA A 46 -12.95 8.49 7.32
CA ALA A 46 -13.10 9.94 7.22
C ALA A 46 -12.40 10.46 5.95
N VAL A 47 -11.14 10.07 5.74
CA VAL A 47 -10.36 10.48 4.55
C VAL A 47 -11.00 10.00 3.26
N MET A 48 -11.47 8.76 3.21
CA MET A 48 -12.15 8.23 2.02
C MET A 48 -13.46 8.98 1.72
N THR A 49 -14.20 9.37 2.75
CA THR A 49 -15.44 10.15 2.60
C THR A 49 -15.14 11.51 1.98
N GLU A 50 -14.10 12.19 2.45
CA GLU A 50 -13.65 13.47 1.90
C GLU A 50 -13.14 13.33 0.45
N ALA A 51 -12.30 12.32 0.20
CA ALA A 51 -11.72 12.08 -1.11
C ALA A 51 -12.76 11.75 -2.19
N LEU A 52 -13.82 11.02 -1.83
CA LEU A 52 -14.92 10.68 -2.72
C LEU A 52 -15.88 11.85 -2.97
N ALA A 53 -15.96 12.81 -2.05
CA ALA A 53 -16.76 14.01 -2.22
C ALA A 53 -16.10 15.05 -3.14
N MET A 54 -14.79 14.95 -3.36
CA MET A 54 -14.06 15.89 -4.23
C MET A 54 -14.37 15.67 -5.71
N PRO A 55 -14.76 16.72 -6.44
CA PRO A 55 -14.90 16.64 -7.89
C PRO A 55 -13.54 16.43 -8.56
N GLY A 56 -13.44 15.39 -9.39
CA GLY A 56 -12.26 15.12 -10.20
C GLY A 56 -11.29 14.08 -9.58
N PRO A 57 -10.12 13.88 -10.21
CA PRO A 57 -9.15 12.89 -9.76
C PRO A 57 -8.51 13.30 -8.44
N SER A 58 -8.36 12.34 -7.54
CA SER A 58 -7.72 12.54 -6.24
C SER A 58 -6.88 11.32 -5.84
N VAL A 59 -5.95 11.52 -4.91
CA VAL A 59 -5.02 10.48 -4.43
C VAL A 59 -5.16 10.30 -2.93
N VAL A 60 -5.33 9.06 -2.48
CA VAL A 60 -5.23 8.71 -1.05
C VAL A 60 -4.07 7.75 -0.90
N GLU A 61 -3.01 8.19 -0.22
CA GLU A 61 -1.87 7.34 0.09
C GLU A 61 -2.09 6.64 1.43
N VAL A 62 -2.10 5.30 1.43
CA VAL A 62 -2.26 4.50 2.66
C VAL A 62 -0.90 4.02 3.13
N LYS A 63 -0.40 4.59 4.23
CA LYS A 63 0.92 4.28 4.81
C LYS A 63 0.86 2.97 5.60
N MET A 64 0.80 1.84 4.89
CA MET A 64 0.66 0.50 5.49
C MET A 64 1.74 0.17 6.53
N GLY A 65 2.95 0.77 6.43
CA GLY A 65 4.00 0.60 7.44
C GLY A 65 3.64 1.13 8.83
N GLN A 66 2.74 2.12 8.93
CA GLN A 66 2.25 2.68 10.20
C GLN A 66 0.99 1.95 10.68
N ILE A 67 0.14 1.51 9.75
CA ILE A 67 -1.13 0.84 10.06
C ILE A 67 -0.92 -0.56 10.63
N GLY A 68 0.01 -1.33 10.06
CA GLY A 68 0.31 -2.65 10.59
C GLY A 68 0.95 -3.61 9.60
N ALA A 69 1.41 -4.75 10.13
CA ALA A 69 2.12 -5.74 9.34
C ALA A 69 1.22 -6.37 8.26
N LEU A 70 1.67 -6.32 7.01
CA LEU A 70 1.06 -7.05 5.91
C LEU A 70 1.28 -8.56 6.11
N ARG A 71 0.21 -9.30 6.40
CA ARG A 71 0.27 -10.77 6.54
C ARG A 71 0.04 -11.44 5.19
N PHE A 72 1.07 -12.09 4.66
CA PHE A 72 0.97 -12.82 3.39
C PHE A 72 0.40 -14.23 3.62
N ALA A 73 -0.75 -14.54 3.02
CA ALA A 73 -1.42 -15.85 3.15
C ALA A 73 -0.78 -16.96 2.30
N GLY A 74 0.34 -16.69 1.63
CA GLY A 74 0.95 -17.60 0.65
C GLY A 74 0.40 -17.38 -0.76
N PRO A 75 1.14 -17.84 -1.80
CA PRO A 75 0.65 -17.80 -3.16
C PRO A 75 -0.54 -18.76 -3.31
N PRO A 76 -1.55 -18.43 -4.14
CA PRO A 76 -2.63 -19.36 -4.46
C PRO A 76 -2.02 -20.64 -5.05
N GLN A 77 -2.29 -21.78 -4.41
CA GLN A 77 -1.83 -23.09 -4.89
C GLN A 77 -2.96 -23.76 -5.66
N LYS A 78 -2.70 -24.13 -6.92
CA LYS A 78 -3.56 -25.10 -7.61
C LYS A 78 -3.18 -26.49 -7.13
N THR A 79 -4.12 -27.19 -6.50
CA THR A 79 -4.02 -28.64 -6.30
C THR A 79 -4.35 -29.29 -7.64
N LEU A 80 -3.34 -29.84 -8.31
CA LEU A 80 -3.60 -30.71 -9.47
C LEU A 80 -4.13 -32.02 -8.90
N TYR A 81 -5.41 -32.31 -9.17
CA TYR A 81 -5.96 -33.66 -9.07
C TYR A 81 -5.43 -34.50 -10.23
#